data_AF-A0A5S9MB36-F1
#
_entry.id   AF-A0A5S9MB36-F1
#
_cell.length_a   1.000
_cell.length_b   1.000
_cell.length_c   1.000
_cell.angle_alpha   90.00
_cell.angle_beta   90.00
_cell.angle_gamma   90.00
#
_symmetry.space_group_name_H-M   'P 1'
#
loop_
_entity.id
_entity.type
_entity.pdbx_description
1 polymer ?
#
loop_
_entity_poly.entity_id
_entity_poly.type
_entity_poly.pdbx_seq_one_letter_code
_entity_poly.pdbx_strand_id
1 'polypeptide(L)'
;MKRKKLVQKESELKGDDKVSDDKLYELQLKRITDKELNQLTKKDLQVLAIKRQMDGGYALTPQFIKNEDVKPSEIAYVSEHLDELPGVDVTTDWSRSYPYKGLLRSMLGSVSSSDEGLPQSLLEHYLSLGYSRNDRVGKKLSRISI
;
A
#
# COMPACT_ATOMS: atom_id res chain seq x y z
N MET A 1 -32.53 6.06 -15.14
CA MET A 1 -32.60 5.59 -16.55
C MET A 1 -31.25 5.11 -17.12
N LYS A 2 -30.11 5.77 -16.87
CA LYS A 2 -28.80 5.33 -17.42
C LYS A 2 -28.35 3.93 -16.96
N ARG A 3 -28.40 3.60 -15.66
CA ARG A 3 -28.00 2.27 -15.15
C ARG A 3 -28.80 1.12 -15.79
N LYS A 4 -30.13 1.25 -15.94
CA LYS A 4 -30.98 0.21 -16.56
C LYS A 4 -30.66 -0.04 -18.05
N LYS A 5 -30.40 1.02 -18.84
CA LYS A 5 -29.99 0.90 -20.26
C LYS A 5 -28.60 0.26 -20.43
N LEU A 6 -27.72 0.38 -19.44
CA LEU A 6 -26.34 -0.13 -19.49
C LEU A 6 -26.23 -1.59 -19.03
N VAL A 7 -27.08 -2.01 -18.08
CA VAL A 7 -27.23 -3.43 -17.69
C VAL A 7 -27.77 -4.25 -18.87
N GLN A 8 -28.72 -3.71 -19.64
CA GLN A 8 -29.15 -4.30 -20.91
C GLN A 8 -27.99 -4.46 -21.91
N LYS A 9 -27.13 -3.44 -22.01
CA LYS A 9 -25.96 -3.48 -22.90
C LYS A 9 -24.90 -4.52 -22.45
N GLU A 10 -24.75 -4.79 -21.15
CA GLU A 10 -23.89 -5.88 -20.65
C GLU A 10 -24.46 -7.27 -20.91
N SER A 11 -25.79 -7.46 -20.75
CA SER A 11 -26.43 -8.73 -21.10
C SER A 11 -26.36 -9.02 -22.60
N GLU A 12 -26.43 -7.98 -23.44
CA GLU A 12 -26.25 -8.09 -24.90
C GLU A 12 -24.79 -8.38 -25.28
N LEU A 13 -23.81 -7.81 -24.58
CA LEU A 13 -22.36 -8.06 -24.80
C LEU A 13 -21.89 -9.43 -24.28
N LYS A 14 -22.59 -10.02 -23.31
CA LYS A 14 -22.31 -11.39 -22.80
C LYS A 14 -22.88 -12.49 -23.69
N GLY A 15 -23.92 -12.19 -24.49
CA GLY A 15 -24.53 -13.15 -25.41
C GLY A 15 -23.83 -13.28 -26.76
N ASP A 16 -22.88 -12.40 -27.04
CA ASP A 16 -22.06 -12.38 -28.25
C ASP A 16 -20.62 -12.67 -27.77
N ASP A 17 -20.05 -13.84 -28.09
CA ASP A 17 -18.74 -14.39 -27.63
C ASP A 17 -17.50 -13.50 -27.96
N LYS A 18 -17.67 -12.19 -28.15
CA LYS A 18 -16.70 -11.26 -28.73
C LYS A 18 -16.01 -10.33 -27.72
N VAL A 19 -16.34 -10.41 -26.44
CA VAL A 19 -15.76 -9.52 -25.41
C VAL A 19 -15.12 -10.35 -24.32
N SER A 20 -13.80 -10.22 -24.16
CA SER A 20 -13.08 -10.85 -23.04
C SER A 20 -13.55 -10.29 -21.70
N ASP A 21 -13.53 -11.13 -20.67
CA ASP A 21 -13.91 -10.74 -19.30
C ASP A 21 -13.16 -9.49 -18.80
N ASP A 22 -11.89 -9.34 -19.20
CA ASP A 22 -11.07 -8.17 -18.89
C ASP A 22 -11.68 -6.87 -19.44
N LYS A 23 -12.16 -6.90 -20.68
CA LYS A 23 -12.75 -5.74 -21.35
C LYS A 23 -14.11 -5.39 -20.74
N LEU A 24 -14.85 -6.39 -20.26
CA LEU A 24 -16.07 -6.18 -19.50
C LEU A 24 -15.78 -5.51 -18.16
N TYR A 25 -14.75 -5.96 -17.44
CA TYR A 25 -14.33 -5.39 -16.16
C TYR A 25 -13.85 -3.93 -16.30
N GLU A 26 -13.04 -3.61 -17.32
CA GLU A 26 -12.66 -2.22 -17.59
C GLU A 26 -13.87 -1.30 -17.83
N LEU A 27 -14.86 -1.80 -18.57
CA LEU A 27 -16.10 -1.06 -18.82
C LEU A 27 -16.90 -0.86 -17.54
N GLN A 28 -16.84 -1.79 -16.58
CA GLN A 28 -17.44 -1.62 -15.26
C GLN A 28 -16.74 -0.54 -14.44
N LEU A 29 -15.40 -0.56 -14.41
CA LEU A 29 -14.62 0.48 -13.72
C LEU A 29 -14.89 1.88 -14.28
N LYS A 30 -14.93 2.03 -15.62
CA LYS A 30 -15.26 3.30 -16.29
C LYS A 30 -16.66 3.84 -15.99
N ARG A 31 -17.57 3.01 -15.48
CA ARG A 31 -18.93 3.44 -15.10
C ARG A 31 -19.01 4.01 -13.70
N ILE A 32 -18.02 3.72 -12.85
CA ILE A 32 -17.99 4.23 -11.49
C ILE A 32 -17.79 5.74 -11.56
N THR A 33 -18.77 6.47 -11.04
CA THR A 33 -18.79 7.93 -11.05
C THR A 33 -18.26 8.49 -9.72
N ASP A 34 -17.75 9.71 -9.74
CA ASP A 34 -17.32 10.40 -8.51
C ASP A 34 -18.46 10.50 -7.48
N LYS A 35 -19.71 10.61 -7.93
CA LYS A 35 -20.89 10.62 -7.05
C LYS A 35 -21.10 9.30 -6.31
N GLU A 36 -20.70 8.17 -6.90
CA GLU A 36 -20.74 6.85 -6.27
C GLU A 36 -19.53 6.67 -5.34
N LEU A 37 -18.36 7.15 -5.74
CA LEU A 37 -17.17 7.15 -4.87
C LEU A 37 -17.36 8.02 -3.62
N ASN A 38 -18.02 9.16 -3.75
CA ASN A 38 -18.34 10.06 -2.64
C ASN A 38 -19.42 9.52 -1.69
N GLN A 39 -20.02 8.36 -1.97
CA GLN A 39 -20.90 7.67 -1.02
C GLN A 39 -20.11 6.89 0.04
N LEU A 40 -18.80 6.66 -0.20
CA LEU A 40 -17.94 6.00 0.77
C LEU A 40 -17.81 6.87 2.02
N THR A 41 -18.13 6.27 3.16
CA THR A 41 -17.97 6.91 4.44
C THR A 41 -16.50 6.97 4.84
N LYS A 42 -16.17 7.79 5.85
CA LYS A 42 -14.82 7.80 6.42
C LYS A 42 -14.39 6.41 6.92
N LYS A 43 -15.33 5.62 7.45
CA LYS A 43 -15.06 4.27 7.90
C LYS A 43 -14.72 3.35 6.72
N ASP A 44 -15.44 3.47 5.61
CA ASP A 44 -15.15 2.68 4.41
C ASP A 44 -13.78 3.02 3.84
N LEU A 45 -13.39 4.31 3.87
CA LEU A 45 -12.05 4.74 3.44
C LEU A 45 -10.95 4.20 4.36
N GLN A 46 -11.19 4.09 5.66
CA GLN A 46 -10.24 3.47 6.61
C GLN A 46 -10.07 1.98 6.32
N VAL A 47 -11.18 1.25 6.14
CA VAL A 47 -11.15 -0.18 5.79
C VAL A 47 -10.45 -0.37 4.45
N LEU A 48 -10.75 0.46 3.46
CA LEU A 48 -10.11 0.44 2.15
C LEU A 48 -8.60 0.70 2.25
N ALA A 49 -8.17 1.63 3.10
CA ALA A 49 -6.76 1.91 3.31
C ALA A 49 -6.02 0.68 3.88
N ILE A 50 -6.60 0.03 4.90
CA ILE A 50 -6.04 -1.20 5.49
C ILE A 50 -5.98 -2.31 4.44
N LYS A 51 -7.10 -2.58 3.76
CA LYS A 51 -7.19 -3.61 2.71
C LYS A 51 -6.18 -3.38 1.59
N ARG A 52 -6.00 -2.13 1.15
CA ARG A 52 -5.02 -1.77 0.13
C ARG A 52 -3.58 -2.11 0.57
N GLN A 53 -3.26 -1.92 1.85
CA GLN A 53 -1.94 -2.29 2.38
C GLN A 53 -1.77 -3.82 2.45
N MET A 54 -2.81 -4.54 2.89
CA MET A 54 -2.79 -6.01 2.93
C MET A 54 -2.60 -6.62 1.54
N ASP A 55 -3.31 -6.10 0.54
CA ASP A 55 -3.25 -6.57 -0.85
C ASP A 55 -1.96 -6.16 -1.59
N GLY A 56 -1.27 -5.12 -1.11
CA GLY A 56 -0.04 -4.62 -1.72
C GLY A 56 1.18 -5.51 -1.47
N GLY A 57 1.05 -6.48 -0.55
CA GLY A 57 2.14 -7.36 -0.14
C GLY A 57 2.44 -8.48 -1.13
N TYR A 58 3.69 -8.93 -1.11
CA TYR A 58 4.08 -10.18 -1.73
C TYR A 58 3.76 -11.35 -0.80
N ALA A 59 3.45 -12.50 -1.38
CA ALA A 59 3.20 -13.71 -0.61
C ALA A 59 4.40 -14.00 0.30
N LEU A 60 4.12 -14.34 1.56
CA LEU A 60 5.11 -14.63 2.61
C LEU A 60 6.03 -13.46 2.99
N THR A 61 5.70 -12.23 2.58
CA THR A 61 6.42 -11.01 3.00
C THR A 61 5.51 -10.14 3.88
N PRO A 62 5.83 -9.95 5.17
CA PRO A 62 5.01 -9.13 6.07
C PRO A 62 4.87 -7.71 5.53
N GLN A 63 3.66 -7.13 5.58
CA GLN A 63 3.44 -5.73 5.25
C GLN A 63 3.06 -4.94 6.49
N PHE A 64 3.64 -3.76 6.65
CA PHE A 64 3.30 -2.86 7.74
C PHE A 64 2.01 -2.11 7.40
N ILE A 65 0.96 -2.32 8.21
CA ILE A 65 -0.33 -1.61 8.05
C ILE A 65 -0.28 -0.23 8.73
N LYS A 66 0.33 -0.15 9.92
CA LYS A 66 0.53 1.08 10.69
C LYS A 66 1.84 0.99 11.45
N ASN A 67 2.78 1.88 11.16
CA ASN A 67 4.10 1.96 11.79
C ASN A 67 4.40 3.34 12.43
N GLU A 68 3.54 4.33 12.22
CA GLU A 68 3.66 5.67 12.79
C GLU A 68 2.58 5.93 13.84
N ASP A 69 2.93 6.68 14.89
CA ASP A 69 2.03 7.12 15.97
C ASP A 69 1.20 5.99 16.59
N VAL A 70 1.83 4.83 16.80
CA VAL A 70 1.19 3.67 17.43
C VAL A 70 1.19 3.85 18.95
N LYS A 71 -0.01 3.91 19.55
CA LYS A 71 -0.16 4.07 21.00
C LYS A 71 -0.01 2.73 21.72
N PRO A 72 0.54 2.70 22.95
CA PRO A 72 0.60 1.46 23.74
C PRO A 72 -0.76 0.78 23.92
N SER A 73 -1.85 1.56 24.06
CA SER A 73 -3.21 1.04 24.14
C SER A 73 -3.68 0.35 22.86
N GLU A 74 -3.25 0.83 21.69
CA GLU A 74 -3.61 0.21 20.41
C GLU A 74 -2.89 -1.12 20.24
N ILE A 75 -1.59 -1.18 20.63
CA ILE A 75 -0.82 -2.42 20.65
C ILE A 75 -1.50 -3.44 21.55
N ALA A 76 -1.79 -3.08 22.81
CA ALA A 76 -2.43 -3.97 23.76
C ALA A 76 -3.77 -4.49 23.24
N TYR A 77 -4.62 -3.61 22.71
CA TYR A 77 -5.91 -4.00 22.15
C TYR A 77 -5.78 -4.97 20.99
N VAL A 78 -4.87 -4.72 20.03
CA VAL A 78 -4.64 -5.64 18.91
C VAL A 78 -4.06 -6.97 19.39
N SER A 79 -3.08 -6.92 20.31
CA SER A 79 -2.45 -8.12 20.88
C SER A 79 -3.45 -9.06 21.57
N GLU A 80 -4.47 -8.50 22.23
CA GLU A 80 -5.55 -9.28 22.85
C GLU A 80 -6.49 -9.96 21.84
N HIS A 81 -6.55 -9.47 20.60
CA HIS A 81 -7.47 -9.95 19.56
C HIS A 81 -6.74 -10.60 18.37
N LEU A 82 -5.45 -10.93 18.49
CA LEU A 82 -4.68 -11.54 17.39
C LEU A 82 -5.29 -12.86 16.91
N ASP A 83 -5.91 -13.62 17.81
CA ASP A 83 -6.58 -14.88 17.49
C ASP A 83 -7.77 -14.69 16.51
N GLU A 84 -8.35 -13.50 16.47
CA GLU A 84 -9.45 -13.13 15.58
C GLU A 84 -8.97 -12.54 14.24
N LEU A 85 -7.67 -12.27 14.11
CA LEU A 85 -7.06 -11.54 12.99
C LEU A 85 -6.00 -12.40 12.27
N PRO A 86 -6.41 -13.39 11.45
CA PRO A 86 -5.46 -14.28 10.79
C PRO A 86 -4.53 -13.52 9.84
N GLY A 87 -3.22 -13.73 10.02
CA GLY A 87 -2.18 -13.07 9.21
C GLY A 87 -1.80 -11.66 9.68
N VAL A 88 -2.35 -11.20 10.81
CA VAL A 88 -1.95 -9.95 11.48
C VAL A 88 -1.05 -10.27 12.66
N ASP A 89 -0.05 -9.44 12.89
CA ASP A 89 0.83 -9.52 14.05
C ASP A 89 1.27 -8.11 14.48
N VAL A 90 1.74 -7.98 15.71
CA VAL A 90 2.31 -6.74 16.24
C VAL A 90 3.80 -6.92 16.48
N THR A 91 4.60 -6.06 15.87
CA THR A 91 6.06 -6.06 16.04
C THR A 91 6.58 -4.64 16.24
N THR A 92 7.81 -4.55 16.72
CA THR A 92 8.51 -3.28 16.90
C THR A 92 9.29 -2.92 15.64
N ASP A 93 9.10 -1.71 15.12
CA ASP A 93 9.93 -1.14 14.06
C ASP A 93 10.85 -0.05 14.62
N TRP A 94 11.99 0.17 13.97
CA TRP A 94 12.95 1.19 14.36
C TRP A 94 12.78 2.44 13.49
N SER A 95 12.77 3.64 14.09
CA SER A 95 12.82 4.88 13.33
C SER A 95 14.10 5.65 13.65
N ARG A 96 14.74 6.20 12.60
CA ARG A 96 15.97 6.97 12.75
C ARG A 96 15.63 8.44 12.89
N SER A 97 15.77 8.98 14.10
CA SER A 97 15.62 10.41 14.39
C SER A 97 16.96 11.14 14.31
N TYR A 98 16.91 12.41 13.88
CA TYR A 98 18.07 13.30 13.82
C TYR A 98 17.82 14.48 14.77
N PRO A 99 18.31 14.42 16.02
CA PRO A 99 18.03 15.45 17.04
C PRO A 99 18.63 16.81 16.65
N TYR A 100 19.75 16.83 15.94
CA TYR A 100 20.38 18.03 15.40
C TYR A 100 20.15 18.12 13.89
N LYS A 101 19.33 19.09 13.46
CA LYS A 101 19.06 19.35 12.03
C LYS A 101 20.27 20.06 11.42
N GLY A 102 20.89 19.49 10.38
CA GLY A 102 21.93 20.18 9.60
C GLY A 102 23.08 19.29 9.09
N LEU A 103 24.32 19.75 9.32
CA LEU A 103 25.57 19.29 8.70
C LEU A 103 25.82 17.78 8.75
N LEU A 104 25.48 17.12 9.86
CA LEU A 104 25.72 15.68 9.98
C LEU A 104 24.69 14.84 9.21
N ARG A 105 23.49 15.37 8.95
CA ARG A 105 22.47 14.60 8.22
C ARG A 105 22.87 14.37 6.76
N SER A 106 23.53 15.35 6.12
CA SER A 106 24.06 15.15 4.78
C SER A 106 25.14 14.07 4.80
N MET A 107 26.10 14.13 5.74
CA MET A 107 27.16 13.11 5.87
C MET A 107 26.62 11.69 6.20
N LEU A 108 25.67 11.59 7.13
CA LEU A 108 25.12 10.33 7.63
C LEU A 108 24.10 9.68 6.68
N GLY A 109 23.55 10.45 5.75
CA GLY A 109 22.57 9.99 4.77
C GLY A 109 21.16 9.78 5.35
N SER A 110 20.35 9.03 4.61
CA SER A 110 18.98 8.67 5.02
C SER A 110 18.75 7.18 4.83
N VAL A 111 17.67 6.66 5.41
CA VAL A 111 17.22 5.28 5.21
C VAL A 111 15.86 5.34 4.52
N SER A 112 15.51 4.35 3.69
CA SER A 112 14.12 4.23 3.24
C SER A 112 13.17 3.99 4.41
N SER A 113 11.93 4.42 4.24
CA SER A 113 10.80 4.01 5.08
C SER A 113 10.34 2.60 4.69
N SER A 114 9.58 1.94 5.55
CA SER A 114 8.95 0.65 5.23
C SER A 114 8.00 0.76 4.04
N ASP A 115 7.31 1.91 3.89
CA ASP A 115 6.40 2.18 2.76
C ASP A 115 7.13 2.29 1.42
N GLU A 116 8.36 2.82 1.43
CA GLU A 116 9.17 2.94 0.22
C GLU A 116 9.96 1.66 -0.06
N GLY A 117 10.44 0.99 0.98
CA GLY A 117 11.25 -0.22 0.86
C GLY A 117 12.54 0.01 0.08
N LEU A 118 12.78 -0.81 -0.94
CA LEU A 118 13.96 -0.69 -1.80
C LEU A 118 13.82 0.50 -2.76
N PRO A 119 14.80 1.42 -2.81
CA PRO A 119 14.80 2.52 -3.76
C PRO A 119 14.73 2.00 -5.19
N GLN A 120 13.85 2.56 -6.02
CA GLN A 120 13.65 2.09 -7.41
C GLN A 120 14.94 2.01 -8.22
N SER A 121 15.85 2.97 -8.03
CA SER A 121 17.15 3.00 -8.72
C SER A 121 18.11 1.89 -8.32
N LEU A 122 17.92 1.27 -7.16
CA LEU A 122 18.76 0.22 -6.59
C LEU A 122 18.01 -1.12 -6.44
N LEU A 123 16.79 -1.21 -7.00
CA LEU A 123 15.91 -2.35 -6.82
C LEU A 123 16.58 -3.65 -7.25
N GLU A 124 17.03 -3.74 -8.50
CA GLU A 124 17.67 -4.95 -9.05
C GLU A 124 18.93 -5.34 -8.27
N HIS A 125 19.71 -4.37 -7.80
CA HIS A 125 20.90 -4.63 -7.00
C HIS A 125 20.53 -5.33 -5.68
N TYR A 126 19.55 -4.79 -4.95
CA TYR A 126 19.15 -5.37 -3.67
C TYR A 126 18.38 -6.69 -3.83
N LEU A 127 17.55 -6.83 -4.87
CA LEU A 127 16.91 -8.11 -5.20
C LEU A 127 17.95 -9.20 -5.50
N SER A 128 19.05 -8.85 -6.20
CA SER A 128 20.15 -9.79 -6.47
C SER A 128 20.88 -10.26 -5.21
N LEU A 129 20.81 -9.47 -4.14
CA LEU A 129 21.38 -9.78 -2.83
C LEU A 129 20.39 -10.48 -1.89
N GLY A 130 19.18 -10.81 -2.37
CA GLY A 130 18.16 -11.52 -1.59
C GLY A 130 17.31 -10.62 -0.69
N TYR A 131 17.36 -9.29 -0.86
CA TYR A 131 16.49 -8.38 -0.11
C TYR A 131 15.04 -8.47 -0.60
N SER A 132 14.10 -8.29 0.32
CA SER A 132 12.67 -8.11 0.02
C SER A 132 12.40 -6.68 -0.44
N ARG A 133 11.36 -6.49 -1.26
CA ARG A 133 11.01 -5.18 -1.84
C ARG A 133 10.67 -4.11 -0.80
N ASN A 134 10.18 -4.52 0.36
CA ASN A 134 9.85 -3.64 1.49
C ASN A 134 11.01 -3.49 2.49
N ASP A 135 12.19 -4.06 2.21
CA ASP A 135 13.34 -3.90 3.10
C ASP A 135 13.86 -2.47 3.11
N ARG A 136 14.27 -2.02 4.29
CA ARG A 136 14.80 -0.67 4.49
C ARG A 136 16.30 -0.68 4.32
N VAL A 137 16.79 0.19 3.44
CA VAL A 137 18.20 0.31 3.10
C VAL A 137 18.67 1.75 3.18
N GLY A 138 19.96 1.94 3.38
CA GLY A 138 20.58 3.26 3.35
C GLY A 138 20.49 3.86 1.95
N LYS A 139 19.98 5.09 1.85
CA LYS A 139 20.04 5.92 0.64
C LYS A 139 21.14 6.94 0.78
N LYS A 140 22.10 6.89 -0.15
CA LYS A 140 23.18 7.87 -0.22
C LYS A 140 22.70 9.22 -0.77
N LEU A 141 23.46 10.25 -0.38
CA LEU A 141 23.25 11.69 -0.49
C LEU A 141 22.65 12.22 -1.80
N SER A 142 21.85 13.29 -1.68
CA SER A 142 21.74 14.31 -2.73
C SER A 142 23.14 14.78 -3.09
N ARG A 143 23.50 14.71 -4.39
CA ARG A 143 24.73 15.31 -4.92
C ARG A 143 24.84 16.73 -4.36
N ILE A 144 25.93 17.02 -3.68
CA ILE A 144 26.37 18.40 -3.49
C ILE A 144 26.80 18.84 -4.89
N SER A 145 26.00 19.64 -5.56
CA SER A 145 26.48 20.44 -6.69
C SER A 145 27.41 21.49 -6.09
N ILE A 146 28.71 21.28 -6.26
CA ILE A 146 29.74 22.32 -6.08
C ILE A 146 29.80 23.10 -7.38
#